data_AF-A0A6A5TGA8-F1
#
_entry.id   AF-A0A6A5TGA8-F1
#
_cell.length_a   1.000
_cell.length_b   1.000
_cell.length_c   1.000
_cell.angle_alpha   90.00
_cell.angle_beta   90.00
_cell.angle_gamma   90.00
#
_symmetry.space_group_name_H-M   'P 1'
#
loop_
_entity.id
_entity.type
_entity.pdbx_description
1 polymer ?
#
loop_
_entity_poly.entity_id
_entity_poly.type
_entity_poly.pdbx_seq_one_letter_code
_entity_poly.pdbx_strand_id
1 'polypeptide(L)'
;AYDGAIERIEGQLPGKTARAKSVLSWISYAQRPLSTGELCHALAVELDDEELCEDNIPDVEDVVSACAGLVTVDKESRIIRLVHYTTEDYLKGIREKWNPSAQYDIASTCLTYLCFKTFRSGSCADSEFKSRLEQNIFLDYSARYWGEH
;
A
#
# COMPACT_ATOMS: atom_id res chain seq x y z
N ALA A 1 17.40 -17.27 -4.83
CA ALA A 1 15.97 -17.42 -5.21
C ALA A 1 15.24 -16.09 -5.17
N TYR A 2 15.35 -15.33 -4.07
CA TYR A 2 14.77 -13.99 -3.95
C TYR A 2 15.40 -12.98 -4.92
N ASP A 3 16.73 -13.00 -5.11
CA ASP A 3 17.39 -12.13 -6.10
C ASP A 3 16.83 -12.33 -7.51
N GLY A 4 16.62 -13.58 -7.92
CA GLY A 4 16.00 -13.89 -9.21
C GLY A 4 14.54 -13.41 -9.32
N ALA A 5 13.82 -13.26 -8.21
CA ALA A 5 12.49 -12.64 -8.22
C ALA A 5 12.58 -11.11 -8.35
N ILE A 6 13.54 -10.48 -7.67
CA ILE A 6 13.82 -9.05 -7.81
C ILE A 6 14.28 -8.73 -9.25
N GLU A 7 15.18 -9.52 -9.83
CA GLU A 7 15.60 -9.38 -11.23
C GLU A 7 14.41 -9.49 -12.20
N ARG A 8 13.50 -10.45 -11.97
CA ARG A 8 12.27 -10.55 -12.75
C ARG A 8 11.39 -9.32 -12.59
N ILE A 9 11.34 -8.72 -11.40
CA ILE A 9 10.58 -7.48 -11.16
C ILE A 9 11.20 -6.32 -11.93
N GLU A 10 12.52 -6.15 -11.86
CA GLU A 10 13.26 -5.09 -12.55
C GLU A 10 13.19 -5.21 -14.07
N GLY A 11 13.10 -6.44 -14.59
CA GLY A 11 12.97 -6.71 -16.03
C GLY A 11 11.57 -6.44 -16.61
N GLN A 12 10.58 -6.02 -15.82
CA GLN A 12 9.23 -5.70 -16.31
C GLN A 12 9.19 -4.32 -16.99
N LEU A 13 8.03 -4.01 -17.61
CA LEU A 13 7.76 -2.65 -18.08
C LEU A 13 7.80 -1.65 -16.92
N PRO A 14 8.28 -0.41 -17.13
CA PRO A 14 8.52 0.56 -16.05
C PRO A 14 7.35 0.75 -15.08
N GLY A 15 6.12 0.84 -15.59
CA GLY A 15 4.92 0.99 -14.74
C GLY A 15 4.63 -0.25 -13.88
N LYS A 16 4.90 -1.46 -14.40
CA LYS A 16 4.73 -2.70 -13.64
C LYS A 16 5.83 -2.89 -12.60
N THR A 17 7.06 -2.49 -12.93
CA THR A 17 8.19 -2.44 -11.99
C THR A 17 7.92 -1.46 -10.86
N ALA A 18 7.47 -0.24 -11.17
CA ALA A 18 7.12 0.77 -10.17
C ALA A 18 6.01 0.26 -9.25
N ARG A 19 4.92 -0.30 -9.80
CA ARG A 19 3.83 -0.89 -9.01
C ARG A 19 4.33 -2.00 -8.08
N ALA A 20 5.17 -2.90 -8.57
CA ALA A 20 5.74 -3.98 -7.76
C ALA A 20 6.59 -3.44 -6.60
N LYS A 21 7.40 -2.40 -6.85
CA LYS A 21 8.19 -1.72 -5.81
C LYS A 21 7.27 -1.09 -4.77
N SER A 22 6.25 -0.34 -5.19
CA SER A 22 5.29 0.27 -4.26
C SER A 22 4.59 -0.77 -3.40
N VAL A 23 4.09 -1.86 -3.99
CA VAL A 23 3.43 -2.96 -3.26
C VAL A 23 4.37 -3.59 -2.22
N LEU A 24 5.58 -3.94 -2.62
CA LEU A 24 6.55 -4.58 -1.73
C LEU A 24 7.05 -3.61 -0.64
N SER A 25 7.18 -2.32 -0.95
CA SER A 25 7.47 -1.27 0.02
C SER A 25 6.34 -1.16 1.05
N TRP A 26 5.08 -1.07 0.62
CA TRP A 26 3.93 -1.04 1.52
C TRP A 26 3.90 -2.26 2.45
N ILE A 27 4.06 -3.46 1.91
CA ILE A 27 4.04 -4.69 2.72
C ILE A 27 5.24 -4.75 3.68
N SER A 28 6.42 -4.31 3.25
CA SER A 28 7.65 -4.41 4.06
C SER A 28 7.73 -3.36 5.16
N TYR A 29 7.25 -2.14 4.90
CA TYR A 29 7.33 -1.03 5.85
C TYR A 29 6.07 -0.88 6.72
N ALA A 30 4.96 -1.53 6.40
CA ALA A 30 3.73 -1.34 7.15
C ALA A 30 3.84 -1.73 8.62
N GLN A 31 3.24 -0.92 9.50
CA GLN A 31 3.25 -1.12 10.95
C GLN A 31 2.30 -2.24 11.41
N ARG A 32 1.34 -2.60 10.54
CA ARG A 32 0.49 -3.78 10.67
C ARG A 32 0.20 -4.38 9.30
N PRO A 33 -0.20 -5.66 9.22
CA PRO A 33 -0.68 -6.22 7.96
C PRO A 33 -1.80 -5.37 7.35
N LEU A 34 -1.70 -5.13 6.05
CA LEU A 34 -2.71 -4.42 5.27
C LEU A 34 -3.70 -5.43 4.67
N SER A 35 -4.97 -5.04 4.62
CA SER A 35 -5.92 -5.70 3.73
C SER A 35 -5.62 -5.36 2.27
N THR A 36 -6.10 -6.21 1.38
CA THR A 36 -6.06 -5.96 -0.07
C THR A 36 -6.71 -4.63 -0.44
N GLY A 37 -7.86 -4.31 0.15
CA GLY A 37 -8.55 -3.05 -0.10
C GLY A 37 -7.75 -1.84 0.35
N GLU A 38 -7.21 -1.85 1.58
CA GLU A 38 -6.36 -0.77 2.07
C GLU A 38 -5.16 -0.52 1.15
N LEU A 39 -4.46 -1.57 0.74
CA LEU A 39 -3.33 -1.42 -0.16
C LEU A 39 -3.75 -0.89 -1.53
N CYS A 40 -4.85 -1.39 -2.12
CA CYS A 40 -5.30 -0.91 -3.42
C CYS A 40 -5.72 0.56 -3.37
N HIS A 41 -6.37 0.99 -2.29
CA HIS A 41 -6.70 2.40 -2.07
C HIS A 41 -5.43 3.24 -1.92
N ALA A 42 -4.45 2.77 -1.14
CA ALA A 42 -3.17 3.47 -0.98
C ALA A 42 -2.43 3.63 -2.31
N LEU A 43 -2.44 2.60 -3.17
CA LEU A 43 -1.81 2.63 -4.50
C LEU A 43 -2.54 3.51 -5.52
N ALA A 44 -3.77 3.91 -5.24
CA ALA A 44 -4.60 4.74 -6.12
C ALA A 44 -4.55 6.24 -5.79
N VAL A 45 -3.89 6.59 -4.68
CA VAL A 45 -3.67 7.99 -4.28
C VAL A 45 -2.48 8.54 -5.03
N GLU A 46 -2.69 9.63 -5.76
CA GLU A 46 -1.62 10.41 -6.36
C GLU A 46 -1.37 11.68 -5.54
N LEU A 47 -0.16 12.23 -5.60
CA LEU A 47 0.14 13.50 -4.93
C LEU A 47 -0.75 14.62 -5.47
N ASP A 48 -1.16 15.53 -4.60
CA ASP A 48 -2.06 16.65 -4.87
C ASP A 48 -3.52 16.27 -5.21
N ASP A 49 -3.89 14.99 -5.11
CA ASP A 49 -5.29 14.58 -5.20
C ASP A 49 -6.15 15.22 -4.09
N GLU A 50 -7.38 15.61 -4.45
CA GLU A 50 -8.36 16.12 -3.49
C GLU A 50 -9.43 15.06 -3.11
N GLU A 51 -9.48 13.95 -3.84
CA GLU A 51 -10.39 12.82 -3.64
C GLU A 51 -9.83 11.54 -4.28
N LEU A 52 -10.30 10.37 -3.81
CA LEU A 52 -9.88 9.09 -4.37
C LEU A 52 -10.59 8.84 -5.70
N CYS A 53 -9.82 8.65 -6.77
CA CYS A 53 -10.37 8.21 -8.05
C CYS A 53 -10.59 6.69 -8.04
N GLU A 54 -11.84 6.23 -8.10
CA GLU A 54 -12.17 4.80 -8.11
C GLU A 54 -11.59 4.08 -9.34
N ASP A 55 -11.48 4.77 -10.49
CA ASP A 55 -10.89 4.22 -11.72
C ASP A 55 -9.37 3.95 -11.59
N ASN A 56 -8.71 4.56 -10.60
CA ASN A 56 -7.29 4.35 -10.33
C ASN A 56 -7.04 3.17 -9.37
N ILE A 57 -8.08 2.61 -8.76
CA ILE A 57 -7.95 1.48 -7.83
C ILE A 57 -7.53 0.23 -8.63
N PRO A 58 -6.32 -0.30 -8.41
CA PRO A 58 -5.85 -1.45 -9.16
C PRO A 58 -6.59 -2.73 -8.75
N ASP A 59 -6.74 -3.64 -9.69
CA ASP A 59 -7.22 -4.98 -9.38
C ASP A 59 -6.19 -5.75 -8.52
N VAL A 60 -6.68 -6.57 -7.59
CA VAL A 60 -5.84 -7.34 -6.69
C VAL A 60 -4.96 -8.35 -7.45
N GLU A 61 -5.46 -8.94 -8.53
CA GLU A 61 -4.70 -9.85 -9.39
C GLU A 61 -3.56 -9.12 -10.10
N ASP A 62 -3.78 -7.86 -10.52
CA ASP A 62 -2.73 -7.01 -11.10
C ASP A 62 -1.65 -6.67 -10.08
N VAL A 63 -2.04 -6.35 -8.84
CA VAL A 63 -1.13 -6.10 -7.72
C VAL A 63 -0.26 -7.32 -7.43
N VAL A 64 -0.87 -8.51 -7.32
CA VAL A 64 -0.14 -9.76 -7.04
C VAL A 64 0.75 -10.17 -8.22
N SER A 65 0.26 -10.05 -9.46
CA SER A 65 1.00 -10.45 -10.66
C SER A 65 2.23 -9.58 -10.93
N ALA A 66 2.21 -8.32 -10.48
CA ALA A 66 3.37 -7.42 -10.55
C ALA A 66 4.55 -7.90 -9.69
N CYS A 67 4.28 -8.64 -8.60
CA CYS A 67 5.27 -8.97 -7.57
C CYS A 67 6.05 -10.28 -7.82
N ALA A 68 5.99 -10.85 -9.03
CA ALA A 68 6.77 -12.03 -9.45
C ALA A 68 6.72 -13.24 -8.49
N GLY A 69 5.59 -13.43 -7.81
CA GLY A 69 5.37 -14.52 -6.85
C GLY A 69 5.93 -14.28 -5.44
N LEU A 70 6.31 -13.05 -5.09
CA LEU A 70 6.75 -12.69 -3.74
C LEU A 70 5.58 -12.38 -2.79
N VAL A 71 4.39 -12.12 -3.34
CA VAL A 71 3.20 -11.70 -2.61
C VAL A 71 2.07 -12.71 -2.79
N THR A 72 1.27 -12.89 -1.75
CA THR A 72 0.06 -13.71 -1.73
C THR A 72 -1.05 -13.02 -0.95
N VAL A 73 -2.29 -13.44 -1.19
CA VAL A 73 -3.48 -12.95 -0.50
C VAL A 73 -4.11 -14.08 0.29
N ASP A 74 -4.33 -13.84 1.56
CA ASP A 74 -5.15 -14.69 2.40
C ASP A 74 -6.62 -14.53 2.02
N LYS A 75 -7.26 -15.62 1.57
CA LYS A 75 -8.63 -15.56 1.07
C LYS A 75 -9.66 -15.33 2.17
N GLU A 76 -9.39 -15.77 3.40
CA GLU A 76 -10.33 -15.68 4.52
C GLU A 76 -10.27 -14.30 5.17
N SER A 77 -9.07 -13.81 5.45
CA SER A 77 -8.83 -12.53 6.11
C SER A 77 -8.65 -11.34 5.16
N ARG A 78 -8.55 -11.59 3.85
CA ARG A 78 -8.30 -10.57 2.81
C ARG A 78 -7.01 -9.78 3.01
N ILE A 79 -6.07 -10.31 3.79
CA ILE A 79 -4.75 -9.72 4.07
C ILE A 79 -3.79 -10.01 2.92
N ILE A 80 -3.07 -8.99 2.47
CA ILE A 80 -1.97 -9.14 1.52
C ILE A 80 -0.65 -9.25 2.29
N ARG A 81 0.18 -10.23 1.93
CA ARG A 81 1.44 -10.51 2.63
C ARG A 81 2.46 -11.18 1.73
N LEU A 82 3.70 -11.24 2.21
CA LEU A 82 4.75 -11.98 1.54
C LEU A 82 4.47 -13.49 1.59
N VAL A 83 4.91 -14.22 0.57
CA VAL A 83 4.69 -15.68 0.46
C VAL A 83 5.36 -16.46 1.59
N HIS A 84 6.48 -15.97 2.11
CA HIS A 84 7.21 -16.62 3.19
C HIS A 84 7.83 -15.60 4.15
N TYR A 85 7.95 -15.94 5.43
CA TYR A 85 8.51 -15.04 6.44
C TYR A 85 9.97 -14.64 6.12
N THR A 86 10.77 -15.55 5.54
CA THR A 86 12.15 -15.24 5.13
C THR A 86 12.22 -14.25 3.96
N THR A 87 11.13 -14.08 3.20
CA THR A 87 11.05 -13.01 2.19
C THR A 87 11.05 -11.64 2.85
N GLU A 88 10.47 -11.54 4.05
CA GLU A 88 10.47 -10.32 4.85
C GLU A 88 11.90 -9.96 5.29
N ASP A 89 12.65 -10.92 5.82
CA ASP A 89 14.04 -10.73 6.23
C ASP A 89 14.93 -10.28 5.06
N TYR A 90 14.74 -10.91 3.90
CA TYR A 90 15.44 -10.54 2.68
C TYR A 90 15.12 -9.10 2.26
N LEU A 91 13.83 -8.74 2.18
CA LEU A 91 13.42 -7.39 1.79
C LEU A 91 13.90 -6.34 2.78
N LYS A 92 13.83 -6.60 4.09
CA LYS A 92 14.38 -5.72 5.14
C LYS A 92 15.86 -5.38 4.90
N GLY A 93 16.65 -6.33 4.40
CA GLY A 93 18.06 -6.13 4.10
C GLY A 93 18.35 -5.27 2.86
N ILE A 94 17.42 -5.19 1.89
CA ILE A 94 17.65 -4.51 0.61
C ILE A 94 16.79 -3.26 0.38
N ARG A 95 15.64 -3.15 1.06
CA ARG A 95 14.56 -2.19 0.75
C ARG A 95 15.03 -0.74 0.68
N GLU A 96 15.90 -0.30 1.59
CA GLU A 96 16.40 1.08 1.62
C GLU A 96 17.27 1.41 0.41
N LYS A 97 18.07 0.46 -0.06
CA LYS A 97 18.89 0.64 -1.27
C LYS A 97 18.07 0.45 -2.54
N TRP A 98 17.09 -0.44 -2.48
CA TRP A 98 16.28 -0.84 -3.64
C TRP A 98 15.20 0.17 -4.00
N ASN A 99 14.57 0.77 -2.99
CA ASN A 99 13.61 1.86 -3.12
C ASN A 99 13.82 2.91 -2.01
N PRO A 100 14.80 3.82 -2.16
CA PRO A 100 15.16 4.78 -1.10
C PRO A 100 14.05 5.77 -0.72
N SER A 101 13.12 6.08 -1.63
CA SER A 101 12.01 7.00 -1.38
C SER A 101 10.81 6.34 -0.70
N ALA A 102 10.81 5.01 -0.53
CA ALA A 102 9.63 4.24 -0.11
C ALA A 102 8.90 4.81 1.12
N GLN A 103 9.64 5.12 2.19
CA GLN A 103 9.06 5.66 3.42
C GLN A 103 8.44 7.04 3.21
N TYR A 104 9.14 7.91 2.47
CA TYR A 104 8.63 9.23 2.09
C TYR A 104 7.36 9.11 1.22
N ASP A 105 7.35 8.20 0.25
CA ASP A 105 6.21 7.97 -0.65
C ASP A 105 5.00 7.46 0.14
N ILE A 106 5.21 6.54 1.09
CA ILE A 106 4.19 6.02 2.00
C ILE A 106 3.62 7.13 2.89
N ALA A 107 4.48 7.91 3.54
CA ALA A 107 4.06 9.01 4.42
C ALA A 107 3.28 10.06 3.63
N SER A 108 3.77 10.43 2.45
CA SER A 108 3.12 11.40 1.57
C SER A 108 1.76 10.89 1.10
N THR A 109 1.66 9.62 0.73
CA THR A 109 0.38 8.98 0.36
C THR A 109 -0.64 9.05 1.50
N CYS A 110 -0.23 8.69 2.72
CA CYS A 110 -1.09 8.80 3.89
C CYS A 110 -1.56 10.24 4.12
N LEU A 111 -0.64 11.21 4.06
CA LEU A 111 -0.96 12.62 4.28
C LEU A 111 -1.89 13.18 3.21
N THR A 112 -1.67 12.85 1.94
CA THR A 112 -2.55 13.25 0.83
C THR A 112 -3.95 12.69 1.04
N TYR A 113 -4.07 11.40 1.37
CA TYR A 113 -5.35 10.78 1.67
C TYR A 113 -6.08 11.51 2.81
N LEU A 114 -5.39 11.82 3.91
CA LEU A 114 -5.97 12.56 5.04
C LEU A 114 -6.39 14.00 4.68
N CYS A 115 -5.81 14.59 3.64
CA CYS A 115 -6.15 15.93 3.15
C CYS A 115 -7.33 15.98 2.18
N PHE A 116 -7.91 14.83 1.81
CA PHE A 116 -9.06 14.76 0.90
C PHE A 116 -10.27 15.58 1.40
N LYS A 117 -11.04 16.11 0.45
CA LYS A 117 -12.23 16.95 0.72
C LYS A 117 -13.23 16.29 1.65
N THR A 118 -13.42 14.98 1.53
CA THR A 118 -14.28 14.17 2.40
C THR A 118 -13.99 14.35 3.89
N PHE A 119 -12.73 14.59 4.26
CA PHE A 119 -12.31 14.73 5.65
C PHE A 119 -12.27 16.18 6.16
N ARG A 120 -12.44 17.17 5.28
CA ARG A 120 -12.41 18.60 5.65
C ARG A 120 -13.56 19.04 6.56
N SER A 121 -14.64 18.25 6.65
CA SER A 121 -15.75 18.49 7.57
C SER A 121 -15.35 18.39 9.05
N GLY A 122 -14.15 17.87 9.36
CA GLY A 122 -13.60 17.82 10.71
C GLY A 122 -14.18 16.66 11.52
N SER A 123 -14.28 16.85 12.84
CA SER A 123 -14.81 15.83 13.74
C SER A 123 -16.28 15.51 13.44
N CYS A 124 -16.69 14.29 13.76
CA CYS A 124 -18.06 13.82 13.57
C CYS A 124 -18.55 13.07 14.81
N ALA A 125 -19.86 12.83 14.88
CA ALA A 125 -20.44 12.01 15.93
C ALA A 125 -20.04 10.52 15.76
N ASP A 126 -20.02 9.75 16.84
CA ASP A 126 -19.62 8.33 16.83
C ASP A 126 -20.35 7.47 15.78
N SER A 127 -21.64 7.75 15.54
CA SER A 127 -22.44 7.06 14.53
C SER A 127 -21.95 7.33 13.11
N GLU A 128 -21.50 8.54 12.83
CA GLU A 128 -20.96 8.94 11.53
C GLU A 128 -19.50 8.52 11.38
N PHE A 129 -18.75 8.48 12.49
CA PHE A 129 -17.35 8.02 12.50
C PHE A 129 -17.21 6.59 11.97
N LYS A 130 -18.09 5.68 12.41
CA LYS A 130 -18.12 4.30 11.87
C LYS A 130 -18.38 4.28 10.37
N SER A 131 -19.38 5.03 9.91
CA SER A 131 -19.69 5.14 8.48
C SER A 131 -18.52 5.69 7.67
N ARG A 132 -17.77 6.66 8.21
CA ARG A 132 -16.58 7.21 7.55
C ARG A 132 -15.48 6.17 7.42
N LEU A 133 -15.22 5.38 8.46
CA LEU A 133 -14.24 4.28 8.42
C LEU A 133 -14.65 3.19 7.42
N GLU A 134 -15.93 2.85 7.34
CA GLU A 134 -16.44 1.85 6.40
C GLU A 134 -16.32 2.30 4.93
N GLN A 135 -16.59 3.59 4.66
CA GLN A 135 -16.51 4.17 3.31
C GLN A 135 -15.07 4.49 2.89
N ASN A 136 -14.18 4.73 3.85
CA ASN A 136 -12.81 5.15 3.62
C ASN A 136 -11.86 4.13 4.24
N ILE A 137 -11.77 2.96 3.62
CA ILE A 137 -11.11 1.78 4.21
C ILE A 137 -9.63 2.01 4.56
N PHE A 138 -8.96 2.95 3.89
CA PHE A 138 -7.55 3.30 4.16
C PHE A 138 -7.39 4.37 5.26
N LEU A 139 -8.49 4.96 5.76
CA LEU A 139 -8.48 6.03 6.75
C LEU A 139 -7.86 5.60 8.08
N ASP A 140 -8.20 4.41 8.58
CA ASP A 140 -7.68 3.93 9.87
C ASP A 140 -6.16 3.77 9.85
N TYR A 141 -5.63 3.17 8.79
CA TYR A 141 -4.19 2.99 8.65
C TYR A 141 -3.47 4.33 8.49
N SER A 142 -3.91 5.14 7.51
CA SER A 142 -3.27 6.42 7.20
C SER A 142 -3.25 7.34 8.41
N ALA A 143 -4.36 7.48 9.14
CA ALA A 143 -4.46 8.37 10.30
C ALA A 143 -3.55 7.97 11.47
N ARG A 144 -3.32 6.66 11.67
CA ARG A 144 -2.54 6.15 12.82
C ARG A 144 -1.05 6.11 12.56
N TYR A 145 -0.63 5.75 11.34
CA TYR A 145 0.75 5.32 11.08
C TYR A 145 1.54 6.25 10.18
N TRP A 146 0.94 7.31 9.61
CA TRP A 146 1.65 8.23 8.70
C TRP A 146 2.94 8.80 9.29
N GLY A 147 2.98 9.08 10.60
CA GLY A 147 4.15 9.66 11.28
C GLY A 147 5.23 8.66 11.68
N GLU A 148 4.97 7.36 11.49
CA GLU A 148 5.96 6.28 11.69
C GLU A 148 6.68 5.90 10.39
N HIS A 149 6.27 6.51 9.27
CA HIS A 149 6.87 6.40 7.96
C HIS A 149 7.73 7.64 7.67
#